data_AF-A0A017T8U4-F1
#
_entry.id   AF-A0A017T8U4-F1
#
_cell.length_a   1.000
_cell.length_b   1.000
_cell.length_c   1.000
_cell.angle_alpha   90.00
_cell.angle_beta   90.00
_cell.angle_gamma   90.00
#
_symmetry.space_group_name_H-M   'P 1'
#
loop_
_entity.id
_entity.type
_entity.pdbx_description
1 polymer ?
#
loop_
_entity_poly.entity_id
_entity_poly.type
_entity_poly.pdbx_seq_one_letter_code
_entity_poly.pdbx_strand_id
1 'polypeptide(L)'
;MFMNEAARRSLKMMSNSGYVIQSALVRAWVEKGAVASKAQDVIAVLEARGLDVPAAVRERVLASQELAELELWIRRAAVVVTAEQLFEGTRS
;
A
#
# COMPACT_ATOMS: atom_id res chain seq x y z
N MET A 1 45.96 -2.92 27.10
CA MET A 1 44.85 -2.11 26.57
C MET A 1 43.53 -2.69 27.08
N PHE A 2 43.10 -2.27 28.27
CA PHE A 2 41.88 -2.77 28.90
C PHE A 2 40.68 -1.99 28.36
N MET A 3 40.01 -2.55 27.36
CA MET A 3 38.65 -2.14 27.02
C MET A 3 37.76 -2.50 28.20
N ASN A 4 37.29 -1.49 28.94
CA ASN A 4 36.41 -1.64 30.10
C ASN A 4 35.21 -2.54 29.72
N GLU A 5 35.04 -3.68 30.40
CA GLU A 5 33.96 -4.62 30.08
C GLU A 5 32.57 -3.99 30.20
N ALA A 6 32.39 -2.99 31.08
CA ALA A 6 31.13 -2.26 31.16
C ALA A 6 30.87 -1.49 29.86
N ALA A 7 31.88 -0.86 29.25
CA ALA A 7 31.73 -0.20 27.96
C ALA A 7 31.33 -1.18 26.85
N ARG A 8 31.89 -2.40 26.84
CA ARG A 8 31.50 -3.47 25.90
C ARG A 8 30.09 -4.01 26.17
N ARG A 9 29.69 -4.16 27.44
CA ARG A 9 28.33 -4.61 27.82
C ARG A 9 27.28 -3.55 27.48
N SER A 10 27.55 -2.27 27.74
CA SER A 10 26.69 -1.15 27.36
C SER A 10 26.50 -1.08 25.84
N LEU A 11 27.59 -1.24 25.08
CA LEU A 11 27.52 -1.27 23.62
C LEU A 11 26.73 -2.49 23.11
N LYS A 12 26.86 -3.65 23.76
CA LYS A 12 26.08 -4.85 23.40
C LYS A 12 24.58 -4.72 23.72
N MET A 13 24.22 -3.97 24.78
CA MET A 13 22.83 -3.59 25.05
C MET A 13 22.31 -2.55 24.04
N MET A 14 23.17 -1.66 23.53
CA MET A 14 22.85 -0.72 22.46
C MET A 14 22.82 -1.37 21.06
N SER A 15 23.57 -2.44 20.79
CA SER A 15 23.42 -3.21 19.53
C SER A 15 22.21 -4.15 19.55
N ASN A 16 21.72 -4.50 20.75
CA ASN A 16 20.39 -5.10 20.91
C ASN A 16 19.27 -4.04 20.85
N SER A 17 19.65 -2.75 20.72
CA SER A 17 18.77 -1.65 20.36
C SER A 17 18.47 -1.72 18.86
N GLY A 18 17.85 -2.82 18.44
CA GLY A 18 16.74 -2.73 17.50
C GLY A 18 15.61 -1.89 18.12
N TYR A 19 15.91 -0.66 18.55
CA TYR A 19 14.95 0.29 19.07
C TYR A 19 14.13 0.79 17.88
N VAL A 20 13.16 -0.04 17.53
CA VAL A 20 11.81 0.36 17.19
C VAL A 20 11.68 1.26 15.95
N ILE A 21 12.28 0.85 14.85
CA ILE A 21 11.61 0.95 13.53
C ILE A 21 10.70 -0.28 13.37
N GLN A 22 9.98 -0.69 14.43
CA GLN A 22 9.47 -2.07 14.54
C GLN A 22 8.01 -2.24 14.95
N SER A 23 7.16 -1.22 14.99
CA SER A 23 5.74 -1.54 15.22
C SER A 23 4.72 -0.69 14.48
N ALA A 24 4.42 0.54 14.89
CA ALA A 24 3.28 1.25 14.30
C ALA A 24 3.64 2.01 13.01
N LEU A 25 4.78 2.72 13.03
CA LEU A 25 5.18 3.57 11.90
C LEU A 25 5.48 2.73 10.65
N VAL A 26 6.35 1.72 10.73
CA VAL A 26 6.63 0.85 9.58
C VAL A 26 5.38 0.17 9.05
N ARG A 27 4.51 -0.33 9.93
CA ARG A 27 3.23 -0.93 9.50
C ARG A 27 2.38 0.08 8.74
N ALA A 28 2.23 1.30 9.26
CA ALA A 28 1.48 2.36 8.58
C ALA A 28 2.09 2.74 7.21
N TRP A 29 3.41 2.72 7.06
CA TRP A 29 4.07 3.01 5.79
C TRP A 29 3.93 1.85 4.79
N VAL A 30 4.02 0.61 5.25
CA VAL A 30 3.77 -0.59 4.43
C VAL A 30 2.31 -0.62 3.97
N GLU A 31 1.38 -0.30 4.86
CA GLU A 31 -0.06 -0.23 4.55
C GLU A 31 -0.37 0.88 3.55
N LYS A 32 0.15 2.09 3.75
CA LYS A 32 0.03 3.19 2.77
C LYS A 32 0.64 2.82 1.42
N GLY A 33 1.80 2.14 1.42
CA GLY A 33 2.42 1.64 0.20
C GLY A 33 1.57 0.60 -0.52
N ALA A 34 0.94 -0.30 0.23
CA ALA A 34 0.04 -1.31 -0.31
C ALA A 34 -1.20 -0.68 -0.96
N VAL A 35 -1.83 0.29 -0.28
CA VAL A 35 -2.97 1.06 -0.83
C VAL A 35 -2.58 1.76 -2.12
N ALA A 36 -1.49 2.53 -2.13
CA ALA A 36 -1.04 3.25 -3.32
C ALA A 36 -0.72 2.30 -4.48
N SER A 37 -0.05 1.17 -4.20
CA SER A 37 0.24 0.14 -5.21
C SER A 37 -1.05 -0.47 -5.76
N LYS A 38 -2.02 -0.77 -4.91
CA LYS A 38 -3.29 -1.40 -5.33
C LYS A 38 -4.15 -0.46 -6.17
N ALA A 39 -4.14 0.83 -5.87
CA ALA A 39 -4.78 1.84 -6.72
C ALA A 39 -4.17 1.87 -8.13
N GLN A 40 -2.83 1.79 -8.23
CA GLN A 40 -2.14 1.67 -9.52
C GLN A 40 -2.46 0.35 -10.23
N ASP A 41 -2.55 -0.77 -9.49
CA ASP A 41 -2.90 -2.08 -10.05
C ASP A 41 -4.28 -2.04 -10.74
N VAL A 42 -5.28 -1.38 -10.14
CA VAL A 42 -6.61 -1.21 -10.76
C VAL A 42 -6.50 -0.53 -12.13
N ILE A 43 -5.77 0.58 -12.21
CA ILE A 43 -5.59 1.36 -13.44
C ILE A 43 -4.86 0.52 -14.49
N ALA A 44 -3.77 -0.13 -14.09
CA ALA A 44 -2.97 -0.98 -14.97
C ALA A 44 -3.78 -2.13 -15.58
N VAL A 45 -4.70 -2.74 -14.82
CA VAL A 45 -5.58 -3.81 -15.35
C VAL A 45 -6.55 -3.26 -16.39
N LEU A 46 -7.14 -2.08 -16.20
CA LEU A 46 -8.02 -1.47 -17.20
C LEU A 46 -7.26 -1.12 -18.48
N GLU A 47 -6.09 -0.49 -18.34
CA GLU A 47 -5.22 -0.12 -19.46
C GLU A 47 -4.74 -1.35 -20.22
N ALA A 48 -4.35 -2.42 -19.53
CA ALA A 48 -3.95 -3.68 -20.14
C ALA A 48 -5.08 -4.34 -20.94
N ARG A 49 -6.34 -4.05 -20.60
CA ARG A 49 -7.53 -4.48 -21.35
C ARG A 49 -7.89 -3.55 -22.50
N GLY A 50 -7.16 -2.45 -22.67
CA GLY A 50 -7.43 -1.44 -23.69
C GLY A 50 -8.65 -0.58 -23.39
N LEU A 51 -9.08 -0.50 -22.12
CA LEU A 51 -10.15 0.40 -21.71
C LEU A 51 -9.60 1.80 -21.51
N ASP A 52 -10.34 2.80 -21.99
CA ASP A 52 -10.06 4.19 -21.63
C ASP A 52 -10.34 4.40 -20.14
N VAL A 53 -9.46 5.13 -19.47
CA VAL A 53 -9.55 5.44 -18.04
C VAL A 53 -9.68 6.95 -17.89
N PRO A 54 -10.91 7.49 -17.84
CA PRO A 54 -11.12 8.91 -17.69
C PRO A 54 -10.47 9.46 -16.43
N ALA A 55 -10.06 10.73 -16.48
CA ALA A 55 -9.39 11.40 -15.35
C ALA A 55 -10.19 11.27 -14.04
N ALA A 56 -11.51 11.42 -14.10
CA ALA A 56 -12.38 11.28 -12.93
C ALA A 56 -12.32 9.86 -12.30
N VAL A 57 -12.22 8.81 -13.12
CA VAL A 57 -12.06 7.43 -12.63
C VAL A 57 -10.67 7.28 -12.01
N ARG A 58 -9.62 7.74 -12.70
CA ARG A 58 -8.24 7.68 -12.21
C ARG A 58 -8.09 8.39 -10.86
N GLU A 59 -8.59 9.61 -10.74
CA GLU A 59 -8.53 10.40 -9.52
C GLU A 59 -9.27 9.71 -8.37
N ARG A 60 -10.47 9.18 -8.63
CA ARG A 60 -11.23 8.44 -7.61
C ARG A 60 -10.50 7.18 -7.13
N VAL A 61 -9.90 6.42 -8.05
CA VAL A 61 -9.14 5.22 -7.70
C VAL A 61 -7.91 5.57 -6.85
N LEU A 62 -7.16 6.61 -7.25
CA LEU A 62 -5.94 7.05 -6.54
C LEU A 62 -6.23 7.70 -5.17
N ALA A 63 -7.43 8.24 -4.99
CA ALA A 63 -7.86 8.83 -3.71
C ALA A 63 -8.36 7.79 -2.69
N SER A 64 -8.64 6.55 -3.11
CA SER A 64 -9.12 5.52 -2.19
C SER A 64 -8.04 5.08 -1.21
N GLN A 65 -8.42 5.00 0.07
CA GLN A 65 -7.56 4.53 1.16
C GLN A 65 -7.99 3.15 1.69
N GLU A 66 -9.07 2.58 1.13
CA GLU A 66 -9.67 1.35 1.59
C GLU A 66 -9.15 0.16 0.77
N LEU A 67 -8.24 -0.63 1.36
CA LEU A 67 -7.60 -1.75 0.67
C LEU A 67 -8.63 -2.77 0.13
N ALA A 68 -9.67 -3.08 0.89
CA ALA A 68 -10.71 -4.02 0.48
C ALA A 68 -11.52 -3.52 -0.73
N GLU A 69 -11.73 -2.19 -0.82
CA GLU A 69 -12.38 -1.56 -1.98
C GLU A 69 -11.48 -1.68 -3.21
N LEU A 70 -10.19 -1.35 -3.07
CA LEU A 70 -9.22 -1.47 -4.16
C LEU A 70 -9.09 -2.92 -4.66
N GLU A 71 -9.04 -3.91 -3.76
CA GLU A 71 -9.02 -5.32 -4.15
C GLU A 71 -10.28 -5.76 -4.90
N LEU A 72 -11.45 -5.24 -4.51
CA LEU A 72 -12.70 -5.48 -5.23
C LEU A 72 -12.63 -4.86 -6.63
N TRP A 73 -12.13 -3.64 -6.74
CA TRP A 73 -11.96 -2.97 -8.03
C TRP A 73 -10.96 -3.67 -8.93
N ILE A 74 -9.87 -4.26 -8.41
CA ILE A 74 -8.94 -5.07 -9.22
C ILE A 74 -9.68 -6.25 -9.86
N ARG A 75 -10.50 -6.97 -9.09
CA ARG A 75 -11.29 -8.10 -9.62
C ARG A 75 -12.32 -7.63 -10.64
N ARG A 76 -12.98 -6.49 -10.41
CA ARG A 76 -13.93 -5.90 -11.37
C ARG A 76 -13.24 -5.40 -12.63
N ALA A 77 -12.07 -4.78 -12.51
CA ALA A 77 -11.28 -4.27 -13.61
C ALA A 77 -10.96 -5.36 -14.64
N ALA A 78 -10.94 -6.63 -14.23
CA ALA A 78 -10.74 -7.76 -15.14
C ALA A 78 -11.96 -8.07 -16.04
N VAL A 79 -13.17 -7.64 -15.68
CA VAL A 79 -14.43 -8.06 -16.33
C VAL A 79 -15.31 -6.92 -16.84
N VAL A 80 -15.20 -5.71 -16.28
CA VAL A 80 -16.02 -4.55 -16.68
C VAL A 80 -15.84 -4.18 -18.16
N VAL A 81 -16.83 -3.58 -18.78
CA VAL A 81 -16.76 -3.15 -20.19
C VAL A 81 -16.32 -1.69 -20.30
N THR A 82 -16.59 -0.87 -19.28
CA THR A 82 -16.06 0.50 -19.17
C THR A 82 -15.45 0.75 -17.79
N ALA A 83 -14.59 1.76 -17.68
CA ALA A 83 -13.90 2.07 -16.43
C ALA A 83 -14.84 2.55 -15.31
N GLU A 84 -15.94 3.21 -15.64
CA GLU A 84 -16.94 3.71 -14.68
C GLU A 84 -17.67 2.58 -13.95
N GLN A 85 -17.84 1.43 -14.62
CA GLN A 85 -18.50 0.25 -14.06
C GLN A 85 -17.75 -0.34 -12.87
N LEU A 86 -16.49 0.05 -12.64
CA LEU A 86 -15.76 -0.31 -11.42
C LEU A 86 -16.55 0.02 -10.16
N PHE A 87 -17.26 1.15 -10.19
CA PHE A 87 -17.97 1.70 -9.04
C PHE A 87 -19.41 1.19 -8.92
N GLU A 88 -19.92 0.47 -9.91
CA GLU A 88 -21.27 -0.10 -9.87
C GLU A 88 -21.37 -1.20 -8.81
N GLY A 89 -22.40 -1.14 -7.97
CA GLY A 89 -22.55 -2.06 -6.84
C GLY A 89 -21.66 -1.76 -5.64
N THR A 90 -20.83 -0.72 -5.69
CA THR A 90 -20.28 -0.08 -4.49
C THR A 90 -21.32 0.95 -4.00
N ARG A 91 -22.40 0.47 -3.36
CA ARG A 91 -23.26 1.35 -2.54
C ARG A 91 -22.66 1.38 -1.14
N SER A 92 -22.10 2.51 -0.76
CA SER A 92 -22.08 2.97 0.63
C SER A 92 -22.58 4.41 0.67
#